data_AF-A0A4R1YPE9-F1
#
_entry.id   AF-A0A4R1YPE9-F1
#
_cell.length_a   1.000
_cell.length_b   1.000
_cell.length_c   1.000
_cell.angle_alpha   90.00
_cell.angle_beta   90.00
_cell.angle_gamma   90.00
#
_symmetry.space_group_name_H-M   'P 1'
#
loop_
_entity.id
_entity.type
_entity.pdbx_description
1 polymer ?
#
loop_
_entity_poly.entity_id
_entity_poly.type
_entity_poly.pdbx_seq_one_letter_code
_entity_poly.pdbx_strand_id
1 'polypeptide(L)'
;MFDEAELNKAAVNMDKALESPRAVHTEDERDGAIHAEVMLFLEQANRGPGKERGRTGDRGIVPDISENVLPVYFRKSIQGLKERMLQGEENPFSLVFVVDVHASRVGSEVKGYTVTEIHDSFPREE
;
A
#
# COMPACT_ATOMS: atom_id res chain seq x y z
N MET A 1 -47.20 36.63 -5.58
CA MET A 1 -46.12 37.35 -6.28
C MET A 1 -44.95 37.31 -5.33
N PHE A 2 -44.00 36.43 -5.57
CA PHE A 2 -42.90 36.11 -4.66
C PHE A 2 -41.60 36.62 -5.28
N ASP A 3 -40.81 37.31 -4.46
CA ASP A 3 -39.70 38.20 -4.82
C ASP A 3 -38.47 37.45 -5.32
N GLU A 4 -37.87 37.97 -6.39
CA GLU A 4 -36.80 37.39 -7.20
C GLU A 4 -35.38 37.56 -6.59
N ALA A 5 -35.30 37.71 -5.27
CA ALA A 5 -34.06 38.03 -4.56
C ALA A 5 -33.44 36.85 -3.76
N GLU A 6 -34.12 35.71 -3.67
CA GLU A 6 -33.62 34.55 -2.90
C GLU A 6 -32.97 33.43 -3.74
N LEU A 7 -32.85 33.61 -5.06
CA LEU A 7 -32.35 32.55 -5.97
C LEU A 7 -30.88 32.73 -6.42
N ASN A 8 -30.09 33.62 -5.80
CA ASN A 8 -28.70 33.91 -6.19
C ASN A 8 -27.70 33.89 -5.03
N LYS A 9 -27.57 32.75 -4.33
CA LYS A 9 -26.48 32.49 -3.36
C LYS A 9 -25.86 31.09 -3.46
N ALA A 10 -25.77 30.53 -4.66
CA ALA A 10 -25.18 29.19 -4.87
C ALA A 10 -24.12 29.14 -5.99
N ALA A 11 -23.39 30.23 -6.23
CA ALA A 11 -22.43 30.29 -7.35
C ALA A 11 -21.04 30.86 -6.99
N VAL A 12 -20.68 31.00 -5.71
CA VAL A 12 -19.37 31.54 -5.33
C VAL A 12 -18.77 30.71 -4.19
N ASN A 13 -18.11 29.61 -4.57
CA ASN A 13 -16.87 29.06 -3.98
C ASN A 13 -16.65 27.63 -4.52
N MET A 14 -16.42 27.52 -5.82
CA MET A 14 -15.99 26.27 -6.47
C MET A 14 -14.47 26.26 -6.79
N ASP A 15 -13.68 27.19 -6.24
CA ASP A 15 -12.22 27.24 -6.42
C ASP A 15 -11.46 26.91 -5.13
N LYS A 16 -11.85 25.83 -4.45
CA LYS A 16 -11.00 25.21 -3.42
C LYS A 16 -10.92 23.68 -3.57
N ALA A 17 -11.03 23.20 -4.81
CA ALA A 17 -10.97 21.79 -5.18
C ALA A 17 -9.54 21.30 -5.55
N LEU A 18 -8.49 21.95 -5.04
CA LEU A 18 -7.09 21.58 -5.29
C LEU A 18 -6.23 21.48 -4.02
N GLU A 19 -6.82 21.61 -2.84
CA GLU A 19 -6.16 21.18 -1.61
C GLU A 19 -6.69 19.80 -1.29
N SER A 20 -5.94 18.75 -1.66
CA SER A 20 -6.21 17.38 -1.23
C SER A 20 -6.52 17.38 0.26
N PRO A 21 -7.75 17.03 0.69
CA PRO A 21 -7.93 16.66 2.08
C PRO A 21 -7.16 15.35 2.23
N ARG A 22 -5.96 15.41 2.82
CA ARG A 22 -5.38 14.25 3.52
C ARG A 22 -6.51 13.72 4.38
N ALA A 23 -7.10 12.62 3.96
CA ALA A 23 -8.30 12.10 4.55
C ALA A 23 -8.00 11.83 6.02
N VAL A 24 -8.58 12.64 6.90
CA VAL A 24 -8.68 12.33 8.31
C VAL A 24 -9.72 11.22 8.40
N HIS A 25 -9.26 9.98 8.25
CA HIS A 25 -10.02 8.80 8.60
C HIS A 25 -9.84 8.55 10.09
N THR A 26 -10.68 9.20 10.88
CA THR A 26 -11.04 8.70 12.21
C THR A 26 -11.92 7.47 12.06
N GLU A 27 -11.76 6.55 13.02
CA GLU A 27 -12.60 5.39 13.33
C GLU A 27 -12.18 4.04 12.68
N ASP A 28 -11.22 3.36 13.32
CA ASP A 28 -11.51 2.09 14.00
C ASP A 28 -10.28 1.64 14.82
N GLU A 29 -10.42 1.52 16.13
CA GLU A 29 -9.53 0.72 17.00
C GLU A 29 -9.74 -0.79 16.73
N ARG A 30 -9.60 -1.19 15.47
CA ARG A 30 -9.54 -2.58 15.04
C ARG A 30 -8.25 -2.77 14.28
N ASP A 31 -7.24 -3.20 15.04
CA ASP A 31 -6.14 -4.05 14.60
C ASP A 31 -5.57 -3.75 13.18
N GLY A 32 -4.62 -2.82 13.13
CA GLY A 32 -3.81 -2.48 11.96
C GLY A 32 -4.39 -1.35 11.11
N ALA A 33 -3.80 -0.17 11.17
CA ALA A 33 -4.08 0.90 10.22
C ALA A 33 -3.60 0.51 8.82
N ILE A 34 -4.31 1.00 7.79
CA ILE A 34 -3.78 1.01 6.42
C ILE A 34 -2.76 2.14 6.33
N HIS A 35 -1.54 1.80 5.91
CA HIS A 35 -0.48 2.74 5.61
C HIS A 35 -0.42 2.91 4.09
N ALA A 36 -0.67 4.13 3.61
CA ALA A 36 -0.72 4.44 2.20
C ALA A 36 0.63 4.94 1.67
N GLU A 37 0.93 4.64 0.40
CA GLU A 37 2.12 5.08 -0.35
C GLU A 37 3.44 4.85 0.39
N VAL A 38 3.58 3.71 1.08
CA VAL A 38 4.82 3.34 1.78
C VAL A 38 5.76 2.55 0.89
N MET A 39 7.05 2.65 1.17
CA MET A 39 8.08 1.86 0.48
C MET A 39 8.12 0.43 1.01
N LEU A 40 7.95 -0.53 0.11
CA LEU A 40 8.12 -1.95 0.35
C LEU A 40 9.36 -2.47 -0.39
N PHE A 41 10.24 -3.10 0.37
CA PHE A 41 11.42 -3.80 -0.14
C PHE A 41 11.18 -5.30 0.01
N LEU A 42 11.16 -6.04 -1.10
CA LEU A 42 11.02 -7.50 -1.06
C LEU A 42 12.37 -8.16 -0.76
N GLU A 43 12.34 -9.19 0.08
CA GLU A 43 13.49 -9.99 0.48
C GLU A 43 13.33 -11.44 0.00
N GLN A 44 14.42 -12.02 -0.51
CA GLN A 44 14.39 -13.38 -1.02
C GLN A 44 14.23 -14.39 0.13
N ALA A 45 13.05 -15.02 0.20
CA ALA A 45 12.76 -16.06 1.17
C ALA A 45 13.44 -17.39 0.79
N ASN A 46 14.72 -17.50 1.18
CA ASN A 46 15.64 -18.64 1.05
C ASN A 46 16.47 -18.69 -0.26
N ARG A 47 17.79 -18.82 -0.09
CA ARG A 47 18.79 -19.20 -1.11
C ARG A 47 18.90 -20.74 -1.31
N GLY A 48 17.88 -21.50 -0.89
CA GLY A 48 17.83 -22.96 -1.00
C GLY A 48 17.07 -23.43 -2.25
N PRO A 49 17.17 -24.71 -2.65
CA PRO A 49 16.47 -25.24 -3.81
C PRO A 49 14.97 -24.98 -3.66
N GLY A 50 14.41 -24.22 -4.60
CA GLY A 50 13.03 -23.73 -4.55
C GLY A 50 12.06 -24.89 -4.36
N LYS A 51 11.09 -24.75 -3.44
CA LYS A 51 10.02 -25.74 -3.34
C LYS A 51 9.22 -25.72 -4.64
N GLU A 52 9.08 -26.88 -5.26
CA GLU A 52 8.34 -27.05 -6.54
C GLU A 52 6.83 -26.82 -6.43
N ARG A 53 6.28 -26.55 -5.23
CA ARG A 53 4.87 -26.21 -5.00
C ARG A 53 4.66 -25.45 -3.68
N GLY A 54 3.84 -24.39 -3.75
CA GLY A 54 3.46 -23.51 -2.64
C GLY A 54 3.94 -22.07 -2.84
N ARG A 55 3.14 -21.06 -2.45
CA ARG A 55 3.55 -19.64 -2.48
C ARG A 55 4.91 -19.55 -1.78
N THR A 56 5.95 -19.09 -2.50
CA THR A 56 7.14 -18.52 -1.87
C THR A 56 6.64 -17.61 -0.77
N GLY A 57 7.08 -17.85 0.47
CA GLY A 57 6.67 -17.02 1.59
C GLY A 57 7.32 -15.66 1.40
N ASP A 58 6.70 -14.79 0.59
CA ASP A 58 7.25 -13.49 0.26
C ASP A 58 7.54 -12.78 1.57
N ARG A 59 8.76 -12.26 1.73
CA ARG A 59 9.12 -11.44 2.87
C ARG A 59 9.53 -10.07 2.38
N GLY A 60 9.44 -9.09 3.27
CA GLY A 60 9.86 -7.74 2.95
C GLY A 60 9.93 -6.86 4.17
N ILE A 61 10.45 -5.66 3.96
CA ILE A 61 10.60 -4.61 4.95
C ILE A 61 9.79 -3.40 4.48
N VAL A 62 9.10 -2.77 5.42
CA VAL A 62 8.48 -1.46 5.25
C VAL A 62 9.07 -0.56 6.35
N PRO A 63 10.16 0.18 6.07
CA PRO A 63 10.94 0.90 7.09
C PRO A 63 10.08 1.85 7.93
N ASP A 64 9.08 2.48 7.33
CA ASP A 64 8.15 3.40 7.99
C ASP A 64 7.26 2.72 9.06
N ILE A 65 7.15 1.38 9.03
CA ILE A 65 6.31 0.60 9.94
C ILE A 65 7.14 -0.25 10.89
N SER A 66 8.15 -0.95 10.38
CA SER A 66 9.04 -1.81 11.14
C SER A 66 10.30 -2.14 10.34
N GLU A 67 11.45 -2.09 11.01
CA GLU A 67 12.76 -2.46 10.45
C GLU A 67 12.93 -3.98 10.23
N ASN A 68 12.01 -4.79 10.77
CA ASN A 68 12.07 -6.24 10.65
C ASN A 68 11.61 -6.73 9.27
N VAL A 69 12.30 -7.75 8.76
CA VAL A 69 11.87 -8.53 7.59
C VAL A 69 10.67 -9.39 7.99
N LEU A 70 9.48 -9.08 7.48
CA LEU A 70 8.24 -9.76 7.85
C LEU A 70 7.56 -10.41 6.63
N PRO A 71 6.69 -11.41 6.82
CA PRO A 71 5.87 -11.97 5.76
C PRO A 71 5.02 -10.89 5.06
N VAL A 72 5.00 -10.95 3.74
CA VAL A 72 4.23 -10.07 2.87
C VAL A 72 3.16 -10.90 2.17
N TYR A 73 1.91 -10.50 2.31
CA TYR A 73 0.77 -11.08 1.63
C TYR A 73 0.22 -10.10 0.61
N PHE A 74 -0.28 -10.61 -0.51
CA PHE A 74 -0.94 -9.82 -1.54
C PHE A 74 -2.43 -10.16 -1.54
N ARG A 75 -3.28 -9.13 -1.51
CA ARG A 75 -4.74 -9.30 -1.66
C ARG A 75 -5.03 -9.98 -3.00
N LYS A 76 -6.04 -10.86 -3.03
CA LYS A 76 -6.37 -11.65 -4.24
C LYS A 76 -6.62 -10.78 -5.48
N SER A 77 -7.22 -9.60 -5.30
CA SER A 77 -7.51 -8.65 -6.39
C SER A 77 -6.28 -8.13 -7.11
N ILE A 78 -5.10 -8.13 -6.46
CA ILE A 78 -3.85 -7.62 -7.03
C ILE A 78 -2.83 -8.73 -7.32
N GLN A 79 -3.22 -10.01 -7.19
CA GLN A 79 -2.30 -11.13 -7.49
C GLN A 79 -1.82 -11.14 -8.94
N GLY A 80 -2.68 -10.73 -9.89
CA GLY A 80 -2.27 -10.58 -11.30
C GLY A 80 -1.26 -9.45 -11.51
N LEU A 81 -1.25 -8.43 -10.66
CA LEU A 81 -0.24 -7.35 -10.70
C LEU A 81 1.09 -7.86 -10.14
N LYS A 82 1.05 -8.63 -9.05
CA LYS A 82 2.23 -9.34 -8.53
C LYS A 82 2.86 -10.24 -9.58
N GLU A 83 2.04 -11.02 -10.31
CA GLU A 83 2.54 -11.88 -11.38
C GLU A 83 3.25 -11.07 -12.48
N ARG A 84 2.72 -9.91 -12.87
CA ARG A 84 3.38 -9.02 -13.84
C ARG A 84 4.68 -8.42 -13.31
N MET A 85 4.75 -8.10 -12.02
CA MET A 85 5.97 -7.58 -11.38
C MET A 85 7.04 -8.66 -11.21
N LEU A 86 6.64 -9.91 -10.95
CA LEU A 86 7.55 -11.05 -10.87
C LEU A 86 7.97 -11.57 -12.26
N GLN A 87 7.17 -11.33 -13.30
CA GLN A 87 7.43 -11.75 -14.69
C GLN A 87 8.06 -10.65 -15.56
N GLY A 88 8.25 -9.44 -15.03
CA GLY A 88 8.99 -8.37 -15.70
C GLY A 88 10.46 -8.77 -15.94
N GLU A 89 11.14 -8.05 -16.83
CA GLU A 89 12.58 -8.25 -17.09
C GLU A 89 13.44 -7.92 -15.85
N GLU A 90 12.94 -7.04 -14.99
CA GLU A 90 13.63 -6.59 -13.78
C GLU A 90 13.36 -7.50 -12.58
N ASN A 91 14.41 -7.80 -11.82
CA ASN A 91 14.31 -8.63 -10.63
C ASN A 91 13.50 -7.89 -9.54
N PRO A 92 12.37 -8.42 -9.06
CA PRO A 92 11.55 -7.76 -8.03
C PRO A 92 12.29 -7.55 -6.69
N PHE A 93 13.39 -8.25 -6.46
CA PHE A 93 14.26 -8.05 -5.28
C PHE A 93 15.26 -6.90 -5.44
N SER A 94 15.43 -6.35 -6.66
CA SER A 94 16.21 -5.13 -6.91
C SER A 94 15.35 -3.88 -7.05
N LEU A 95 14.04 -3.99 -6.80
CA LEU A 95 13.10 -2.88 -6.88
C LEU A 95 12.63 -2.42 -5.50
N VAL A 96 12.22 -1.16 -5.46
CA VAL A 96 11.44 -0.55 -4.38
C VAL A 96 10.02 -0.38 -4.91
N PHE A 97 9.04 -0.80 -4.11
CA PHE A 97 7.62 -0.67 -4.46
C PHE A 97 6.96 0.40 -3.61
N VAL A 98 6.21 1.30 -4.22
CA VAL A 98 5.32 2.24 -3.50
C VAL A 98 3.96 1.59 -3.42
N VAL A 99 3.50 1.30 -2.20
CA VAL A 99 2.34 0.44 -1.96
C VAL A 99 1.45 0.96 -0.84
N ASP A 100 0.19 0.54 -0.86
CA ASP A 100 -0.67 0.59 0.31
C ASP A 100 -0.62 -0.76 1.03
N VAL A 101 -0.40 -0.72 2.34
CA VAL A 101 -0.29 -1.93 3.17
C VAL A 101 -1.14 -1.85 4.42
N HIS A 102 -1.77 -2.97 4.76
CA HIS A 102 -2.30 -3.22 6.09
C HIS A 102 -1.23 -3.92 6.94
N ALA A 103 -0.84 -3.32 8.06
CA ALA A 103 0.11 -3.91 9.00
C ALA A 103 -0.62 -4.80 10.01
N SER A 104 -0.46 -6.12 9.88
CA SER A 104 -1.03 -7.08 10.83
C SER A 104 -0.23 -7.06 12.13
N ARG A 105 -0.91 -6.84 13.26
CA ARG A 105 -0.29 -6.72 14.58
C ARG A 105 -0.81 -7.81 15.52
N VAL A 106 0.02 -8.16 16.51
CA VAL A 106 -0.39 -8.95 17.67
C VAL A 106 0.14 -8.22 18.90
N GLY A 107 -0.76 -7.55 19.62
CA GLY A 107 -0.37 -6.57 20.64
C GLY A 107 0.34 -5.37 19.98
N SER A 108 1.51 -4.99 20.51
CA SER A 108 2.31 -3.88 19.95
C SER A 108 3.24 -4.29 18.80
N GLU A 109 3.36 -5.59 18.49
CA GLU A 109 4.33 -6.11 17.54
C GLU A 109 3.71 -6.31 16.15
N VAL A 110 4.40 -5.84 15.11
CA VAL A 110 4.02 -6.08 13.71
C VAL A 110 4.45 -7.49 13.30
N LYS A 111 3.51 -8.27 12.77
CA LYS A 111 3.73 -9.68 12.39
C LYS A 111 3.77 -9.90 10.88
N GLY A 112 3.28 -8.96 10.09
CA GLY A 112 3.28 -9.06 8.64
C GLY A 112 2.59 -7.89 7.96
N TYR A 113 2.71 -7.87 6.65
CA TYR A 113 2.09 -6.85 5.80
C TYR A 113 1.14 -7.50 4.82
N THR A 114 -0.02 -6.89 4.60
CA THR A 114 -0.91 -7.23 3.49
C THR A 114 -0.95 -6.07 2.51
N VAL A 115 -0.35 -6.24 1.34
CA VAL A 115 -0.40 -5.28 0.24
C VAL A 115 -1.82 -5.26 -0.32
N THR A 116 -2.41 -4.07 -0.32
CA THR A 116 -3.76 -3.80 -0.84
C THR A 116 -3.72 -3.16 -2.20
N GLU A 117 -2.71 -2.33 -2.48
CA GLU A 117 -2.53 -1.60 -3.73
C GLU A 117 -1.03 -1.37 -4.01
N ILE A 118 -0.68 -1.18 -5.28
CA ILE A 118 0.68 -0.91 -5.75
C ILE A 118 0.58 0.27 -6.70
N HIS A 119 1.28 1.34 -6.37
CA HIS A 119 1.23 2.61 -7.07
C HIS A 119 2.37 2.75 -8.07
N ASP A 120 3.58 2.37 -7.66
CA ASP A 120 4.79 2.53 -8.47
C ASP A 120 5.88 1.52 -8.10
N SER A 121 6.88 1.39 -8.96
CA SER A 121 8.10 0.62 -8.71
C SER A 121 9.31 1.24 -9.41
N PHE A 122 10.44 1.31 -8.71
CA PHE A 122 11.69 1.83 -9.26
C PHE A 122 12.91 1.05 -8.77
N PRO A 123 14.04 1.09 -9.49
CA PRO A 123 15.27 0.44 -9.06
C PRO A 123 15.74 0.95 -7.69
N ARG A 124 16.19 0.03 -6.84
CA ARG A 124 16.81 0.38 -5.57
C ARG A 124 18.15 1.08 -5.85
N GLU A 125 18.31 2.31 -5.37
CA GLU A 125 19.61 2.99 -5.39
C GLU A 125 20.59 2.22 -4.49
N GLU A 126 21.74 1.82 -5.05
CA GLU A 126 22.81 1.07 -4.35
C GLU A 126 23.69 1.95 -3.46
#